data_AF-A0A1M6GF80-F1
#
_entry.id   AF-A0A1M6GF80-F1
#
_cell.length_a   1.000
_cell.length_b   1.000
_cell.length_c   1.000
_cell.angle_alpha   90.00
_cell.angle_beta   90.00
_cell.angle_gamma   90.00
#
_symmetry.space_group_name_H-M   'P 1'
#
loop_
_entity.id
_entity.type
_entity.pdbx_description
1 polymer ?
#
loop_
_entity_poly.entity_id
_entity_poly.type
_entity_poly.pdbx_seq_one_letter_code
_entity_poly.pdbx_strand_id
1 'polypeptide(L)'
;MRIIDITAELGEINFSPGSELEEIAQNVRTILTTLKKSVPMDREFGLNASVVDLPIAAAQAAMTADIVAAINRYEPRAQVVSVSYEGKETEGTVKPKVRIKINGA
;
A
#
# COMPACT_ATOMS: atom_id res chain seq x y z
N MET A 1 7.39 -8.48 -17.81
CA MET A 1 6.50 -8.68 -16.64
C MET A 1 7.40 -8.72 -15.41
N ARG A 2 7.28 -7.75 -14.51
CA ARG A 2 8.16 -7.62 -13.33
C ARG A 2 7.33 -7.73 -12.05
N ILE A 3 7.88 -8.41 -11.05
CA ILE A 3 7.27 -8.59 -9.73
C ILE A 3 8.18 -7.91 -8.72
N ILE A 4 7.61 -7.06 -7.87
CA ILE A 4 8.33 -6.35 -6.82
C ILE A 4 7.51 -6.38 -5.52
N ASP A 5 8.22 -6.39 -4.40
CA ASP A 5 7.63 -6.29 -3.07
C ASP A 5 7.78 -4.85 -2.57
N ILE A 6 6.68 -4.24 -2.13
CA ILE A 6 6.61 -2.87 -1.63
C ILE A 6 6.16 -2.89 -0.17
N THR A 7 6.94 -2.25 0.70
CA THR A 7 6.62 -2.08 2.12
C THR A 7 5.98 -0.70 2.36
N ALA A 8 5.10 -0.63 3.36
CA ALA A 8 4.52 0.64 3.83
C ALA A 8 5.50 1.41 4.73
N GLU A 9 6.65 1.78 4.17
CA GLU A 9 7.66 2.60 4.86
C GLU A 9 7.82 3.94 4.17
N LEU A 10 7.96 5.00 4.97
CA LEU A 10 8.25 6.33 4.45
C LEU A 10 9.66 6.34 3.86
N GLY A 11 9.80 6.94 2.69
CA GLY A 11 11.07 7.09 2.00
C GLY A 11 11.13 8.41 1.26
N GLU A 12 12.30 8.72 0.69
CA GLU A 12 12.48 9.91 -0.16
C GLU A 12 11.59 9.83 -1.41
N ILE A 13 11.06 10.99 -1.80
CA ILE A 13 10.23 11.14 -3.01
C ILE A 13 11.15 11.60 -4.15
N ASN A 14 11.26 10.79 -5.19
CA ASN A 14 11.90 11.17 -6.44
C ASN A 14 10.84 11.81 -7.37
N PHE A 15 11.01 13.09 -7.68
CA PHE A 15 10.13 13.83 -8.60
C PHE A 15 10.48 13.64 -10.08
N SER A 16 11.60 12.98 -10.38
CA SER A 16 12.00 12.62 -11.74
C SER A 16 12.44 11.14 -11.78
N PRO A 17 11.49 10.20 -11.66
CA PRO A 17 11.77 8.75 -11.72
C PRO A 17 12.51 8.39 -13.01
N GLY A 18 13.52 7.52 -12.92
CA GLY A 18 14.29 7.09 -14.09
C GLY A 18 13.56 6.02 -14.91
N SER A 19 12.52 5.40 -14.35
CA SER A 19 11.71 4.40 -15.01
C SER A 19 10.27 4.39 -14.51
N GLU A 20 9.35 3.88 -15.33
CA GLU A 20 7.94 3.67 -14.96
C GLU A 20 7.80 2.73 -13.75
N LEU A 21 8.72 1.76 -13.59
CA LEU A 21 8.72 0.87 -12.43
C LEU A 21 8.97 1.63 -11.13
N GLU A 22 9.93 2.56 -11.13
CA GLU A 22 10.23 3.39 -9.95
C GLU A 22 9.06 4.32 -9.61
N GLU A 23 8.45 4.92 -10.63
CA GLU A 23 7.25 5.75 -10.48
C GLU A 23 6.10 4.96 -9.85
N ILE A 24 5.74 3.80 -10.42
CA ILE A 24 4.66 2.95 -9.92
C ILE A 24 4.97 2.47 -8.49
N ALA A 25 6.20 2.06 -8.22
CA ALA A 25 6.60 1.61 -6.88
C ALA A 25 6.46 2.74 -5.85
N GLN A 26 6.82 3.96 -6.21
CA GLN A 26 6.64 5.14 -5.37
C GLN A 26 5.16 5.45 -5.15
N ASN A 27 4.34 5.46 -6.21
CA ASN A 27 2.90 5.73 -6.10
C ASN A 27 2.21 4.72 -5.18
N VAL A 28 2.51 3.43 -5.33
CA VAL A 28 1.96 2.39 -4.43
C VAL A 28 2.42 2.61 -3.00
N ARG A 29 3.69 2.94 -2.75
CA ARG A 29 4.17 3.31 -1.41
C ARG A 29 3.42 4.52 -0.84
N THR A 30 3.17 5.55 -1.64
CA THR A 30 2.40 6.73 -1.22
C THR A 30 0.98 6.34 -0.80
N ILE A 31 0.30 5.47 -1.56
CA ILE A 31 -1.03 4.95 -1.18
C ILE A 31 -0.96 4.22 0.17
N LEU A 32 0.01 3.33 0.36
CA LEU A 32 0.12 2.50 1.57
C LEU A 32 0.49 3.29 2.83
N THR A 33 1.16 4.43 2.69
CA THR A 33 1.62 5.26 3.81
C THR A 33 0.69 6.42 4.13
N THR A 34 -0.34 6.67 3.30
CA THR A 34 -1.29 7.75 3.52
C THR A 34 -2.54 7.24 4.21
N LEU A 35 -3.01 7.97 5.22
CA LEU A 35 -4.28 7.65 5.89
C LEU A 35 -5.45 8.28 5.15
N LYS A 36 -6.56 7.54 5.01
CA LYS A 36 -7.81 8.09 4.47
C LYS A 36 -8.22 9.35 5.20
N LYS A 37 -8.87 10.27 4.46
CA LYS A 37 -9.32 11.59 4.91
C LYS A 37 -8.21 12.63 5.15
N SER A 38 -6.93 12.27 5.06
CA SER A 38 -5.83 13.21 5.24
C SER A 38 -5.57 14.11 4.03
N VAL A 39 -5.91 13.65 2.83
CA VAL A 39 -5.72 14.40 1.58
C VAL A 39 -6.94 15.31 1.33
N PRO A 40 -6.75 16.64 1.24
CA PRO A 40 -7.82 17.55 0.86
C PRO A 40 -8.35 17.22 -0.53
N MET A 41 -9.65 17.46 -0.75
CA MET A 41 -10.35 17.20 -2.02
C MET A 41 -10.43 15.73 -2.48
N ASP A 42 -9.65 14.81 -1.91
CA ASP A 42 -9.80 13.35 -2.09
C ASP A 42 -9.72 12.60 -0.76
N ARG A 43 -10.87 12.45 -0.10
CA ARG A 43 -10.95 11.81 1.23
C ARG A 43 -10.87 10.28 1.19
N GLU A 44 -11.04 9.68 0.01
CA GLU A 44 -10.97 8.23 -0.16
C GLU A 44 -9.54 7.73 -0.39
N PHE A 45 -8.58 8.64 -0.61
CA PHE A 45 -7.19 8.29 -0.86
C PHE A 45 -6.48 7.74 0.38
N GLY A 46 -5.75 6.63 0.20
CA GLY A 46 -4.96 5.99 1.24
C GLY A 46 -5.66 4.80 1.92
N LEU A 47 -5.15 4.41 3.09
CA LEU A 47 -5.65 3.28 3.89
C LEU A 47 -6.49 3.72 5.09
N ASN A 48 -7.48 2.92 5.44
CA ASN A 48 -8.37 3.18 6.57
C ASN A 48 -7.72 2.81 7.92
N ALA A 49 -7.50 3.82 8.76
CA ALA A 49 -6.93 3.66 10.11
C ALA A 49 -7.89 3.03 11.13
N SER A 50 -9.18 2.90 10.84
CA SER A 50 -10.18 2.33 11.78
C SER A 50 -9.93 0.86 12.14
N VAL A 51 -8.97 0.20 11.50
CA VAL A 51 -8.56 -1.19 11.80
C VAL A 51 -7.72 -1.32 13.08
N VAL A 52 -7.26 -0.21 13.67
CA VAL A 52 -6.35 -0.21 14.84
C VAL A 52 -6.95 -0.88 16.08
N ASP A 53 -8.27 -0.77 16.26
CA ASP A 53 -8.98 -1.33 17.42
C ASP A 53 -9.44 -2.78 17.19
N LEU A 54 -9.20 -3.34 16.00
CA LEU A 54 -9.60 -4.70 15.66
C LEU A 54 -8.55 -5.72 16.15
N PRO A 55 -8.97 -6.95 16.48
CA PRO A 55 -8.03 -8.07 16.63
C PRO A 55 -7.17 -8.22 15.37
N ILE A 56 -5.90 -8.60 15.53
CA ILE A 56 -4.89 -8.62 14.44
C ILE A 56 -5.40 -9.35 13.20
N ALA A 57 -6.02 -10.52 13.35
CA ALA A 57 -6.56 -11.28 12.22
C ALA A 57 -7.65 -10.53 11.45
N ALA A 58 -8.55 -9.84 12.15
CA ALA A 58 -9.60 -9.02 11.53
C ALA A 58 -9.03 -7.75 10.90
N ALA A 59 -8.06 -7.12 11.56
CA ALA A 59 -7.35 -5.96 11.02
C ALA A 59 -6.63 -6.29 9.71
N GLN A 60 -5.92 -7.43 9.65
CA GLN A 60 -5.23 -7.89 8.43
C GLN A 60 -6.23 -8.17 7.29
N ALA A 61 -7.34 -8.84 7.56
CA ALA A 61 -8.35 -9.11 6.53
C ALA A 61 -8.95 -7.81 5.97
N ALA A 62 -9.36 -6.88 6.85
CA ALA A 62 -9.90 -5.59 6.46
C ALA A 62 -8.88 -4.74 5.69
N MET A 63 -7.63 -4.71 6.17
CA MET A 63 -6.54 -3.97 5.53
C MET A 63 -6.18 -4.57 4.16
N THR A 64 -6.22 -5.90 4.00
CA THR A 64 -5.98 -6.56 2.69
C THR A 64 -7.02 -6.08 1.67
N ALA A 65 -8.30 -6.10 2.04
CA ALA A 65 -9.38 -5.65 1.16
C ALA A 65 -9.21 -4.18 0.76
N ASP A 66 -8.86 -3.32 1.72
CA ASP A 66 -8.67 -1.88 1.47
C ASP A 66 -7.44 -1.61 0.59
N ILE A 67 -6.32 -2.31 0.83
CA ILE A 67 -5.11 -2.22 0.00
C ILE A 67 -5.40 -2.59 -1.45
N VAL A 68 -6.09 -3.72 -1.68
CA VAL A 68 -6.43 -4.18 -3.04
C VAL A 68 -7.33 -3.16 -3.73
N ALA A 69 -8.34 -2.64 -3.03
CA ALA A 69 -9.24 -1.63 -3.57
C ALA A 69 -8.53 -0.31 -3.89
N ALA A 70 -7.67 0.17 -2.99
CA ALA A 70 -6.94 1.42 -3.14
C ALA A 70 -5.93 1.35 -4.30
N ILE A 71 -5.14 0.27 -4.40
CA ILE A 71 -4.18 0.09 -5.49
C ILE A 71 -4.92 -0.01 -6.84
N ASN A 72 -5.98 -0.82 -6.93
CA ASN A 72 -6.74 -0.93 -8.18
C ASN A 72 -7.35 0.41 -8.64
N ARG A 73 -7.70 1.29 -7.70
CA ARG A 73 -8.29 2.61 -7.99
C ARG A 73 -7.24 3.65 -8.38
N TYR A 74 -6.16 3.73 -7.61
CA TYR A 74 -5.20 4.85 -7.68
C TYR A 74 -3.93 4.52 -8.47
N GLU A 75 -3.58 3.24 -8.63
CA GLU A 75 -2.46 2.80 -9.47
C GLU A 75 -2.83 1.53 -10.26
N PRO A 76 -3.72 1.65 -11.27
CA PRO A 76 -4.24 0.50 -12.02
C PRO A 76 -3.18 -0.24 -12.85
N ARG A 77 -1.98 0.33 -13.03
CA ARG A 77 -0.85 -0.34 -13.70
C ARG A 77 -0.20 -1.42 -12.80
N ALA A 78 -0.45 -1.37 -11.49
CA ALA A 78 0.02 -2.35 -10.52
C ALA A 78 -1.07 -3.39 -10.19
N GLN A 79 -0.83 -4.65 -10.53
CA GLN A 79 -1.69 -5.75 -10.13
C GLN A 79 -1.21 -6.34 -8.79
N VAL A 80 -2.05 -6.34 -7.76
CA VAL A 80 -1.72 -6.98 -6.48
C VAL A 80 -1.71 -8.51 -6.66
N VAL A 81 -0.57 -9.14 -6.31
CA VAL A 81 -0.40 -10.60 -6.34
C VAL A 81 -0.67 -11.20 -4.96
N SER A 82 -0.13 -10.57 -3.92
CA SER A 82 -0.33 -11.00 -2.53
C SER A 82 -0.07 -9.86 -1.57
N VAL A 83 -0.78 -9.87 -0.44
CA VAL A 83 -0.49 -9.01 0.71
C VAL A 83 0.01 -9.89 1.85
N SER A 84 1.15 -9.51 2.40
CA SER A 84 1.76 -10.14 3.58
C SER A 84 1.92 -9.08 4.67
N TYR A 85 2.13 -9.53 5.91
CA TYR A 85 2.22 -8.65 7.05
C TYR A 85 3.49 -8.92 7.84
N GLU A 86 4.19 -7.86 8.20
CA GLU A 86 5.36 -7.86 9.07
C GLU A 86 5.00 -7.08 10.34
N GLY A 87 5.64 -7.40 11.47
CA GLY A 87 5.38 -6.75 12.75
C GLY A 87 5.46 -7.71 13.92
N LYS A 88 5.39 -7.18 15.13
CA LYS A 88 5.41 -7.97 16.37
C LYS A 88 4.10 -7.75 17.10
N GLU A 89 3.35 -8.84 17.31
CA GLU A 89 2.08 -8.80 18.05
C GLU A 89 2.27 -8.23 19.46
N THR A 90 3.39 -8.57 20.10
CA THR A 90 3.77 -8.07 21.43
C THR A 90 3.98 -6.55 21.49
N GLU A 91 4.30 -5.92 20.36
CA GLU A 91 4.48 -4.48 20.23
C GLU A 91 3.24 -3.80 19.62
N GLY A 92 2.19 -4.56 19.28
CA GLY A 92 0.98 -4.04 18.65
C GLY A 92 1.20 -3.48 17.24
N THR A 93 2.26 -3.93 16.55
CA THR A 93 2.63 -3.41 15.22
C THR A 93 2.23 -4.36 14.10
N VAL A 94 1.60 -3.81 13.06
CA VAL A 94 1.29 -4.52 11.81
C VAL A 94 1.64 -3.60 10.64
N LYS A 95 2.56 -4.04 9.79
CA LYS A 95 3.00 -3.37 8.58
C LYS A 95 2.67 -4.24 7.36
N PRO A 96 1.89 -3.75 6.38
CA PRO A 96 1.66 -4.49 5.16
C PRO A 96 2.89 -4.45 4.25
N LYS A 97 3.13 -5.58 3.58
CA LYS A 97 4.07 -5.76 2.48
C LYS A 97 3.33 -6.36 1.29
N VAL A 98 3.25 -5.58 0.23
CA VAL A 98 2.43 -5.85 -0.93
C VAL A 98 3.32 -6.29 -2.08
N ARG A 99 3.07 -7.49 -2.59
CA ARG A 99 3.67 -7.98 -3.82
C ARG A 99 2.82 -7.52 -4.98
N ILE A 100 3.39 -6.72 -5.87
CA ILE A 100 2.72 -6.26 -7.08
C ILE A 100 3.39 -6.82 -8.33
N LYS A 101 2.59 -6.92 -9.38
CA LYS A 101 2.99 -7.31 -10.72
C LYS A 101 2.66 -6.17 -11.67
N ILE A 102 3.63 -5.78 -12.48
CA ILE A 102 3.49 -4.71 -13.47
C ILE A 102 3.57 -5.32 -14.87
N ASN A 103 2.55 -5.07 -15.68
CA ASN A 103 2.45 -5.53 -17.06
C ASN A 103 2.90 -4.42 -18.00
N GLY A 104 4.06 -4.59 -18.63
CA GLY A 104 4.67 -3.58 -19.50
C GLY A 104 5.50 -2.59 -18.70
N ALA A 105 6.81 -2.65 -18.93
CA ALA A 105 7.82 -1.65 -18.61
C ALA A 105 8.99 -1.93 -19.54
#